data_AF-A0A1I1NN55-F1
#
_entry.id   AF-A0A1I1NN55-F1
#
_cell.length_a   1.000
_cell.length_b   1.000
_cell.length_c   1.000
_cell.angle_alpha   90.00
_cell.angle_beta   90.00
_cell.angle_gamma   90.00
#
_symmetry.space_group_name_H-M   'P 1'
#
loop_
_entity.id
_entity.type
_entity.pdbx_description
1 polymer ?
#
loop_
_entity_poly.entity_id
_entity_poly.type
_entity_poly.pdbx_seq_one_letter_code
_entity_poly.pdbx_strand_id
1 'polypeptide(L)'
;MQAGNNGLYKVKYLTFGIHSDSLKTARPRLIHLEMDILNNFKRIGVVARTLNGKERLGIMHSIFHIGEDERFHFDWNWLTSSGLSVKDFIAHSSFYFKNGRTFKIGNTYGAMSLLAITASDISDQLLSDILKMESSQIVTMHIQTIDQNEAIYSVGWMKYGSS
;
A
#
# COMPACT_ATOMS: atom_id res chain seq x y z
N MET A 1 -15.34 -24.68 20.93
CA MET A 1 -14.93 -23.32 21.36
C MET A 1 -13.43 -23.27 21.43
N GLN A 2 -12.78 -22.48 20.58
CA GLN A 2 -11.46 -21.90 20.83
C GLN A 2 -11.32 -20.72 19.86
N ALA A 3 -11.98 -19.62 20.19
CA ALA A 3 -11.72 -18.34 19.56
C ALA A 3 -10.50 -17.73 20.25
N GLY A 4 -9.32 -18.16 19.83
CA GLY A 4 -8.08 -17.43 20.10
C GLY A 4 -8.05 -16.19 19.21
N ASN A 5 -8.86 -15.18 19.53
CA ASN A 5 -8.79 -13.90 18.85
C ASN A 5 -7.88 -12.98 19.68
N ASN A 6 -6.59 -12.94 19.34
CA ASN A 6 -5.53 -12.22 20.05
C ASN A 6 -5.64 -10.68 19.97
N GLY A 7 -6.84 -10.11 19.84
CA GLY A 7 -7.06 -8.66 19.81
C GLY A 7 -6.48 -7.93 18.59
N LEU A 8 -5.89 -8.66 17.63
CA LEU A 8 -5.27 -8.09 16.44
C LEU A 8 -6.31 -7.80 15.35
N TYR A 9 -6.65 -6.53 15.20
CA TYR A 9 -7.47 -6.04 14.10
C TYR A 9 -6.61 -5.85 12.84
N LYS A 10 -7.07 -6.38 11.70
CA LYS A 10 -6.38 -6.29 10.40
C LYS A 10 -7.21 -5.46 9.43
N VAL A 11 -6.62 -4.42 8.87
CA VAL A 11 -7.21 -3.63 7.77
C VAL A 11 -6.44 -3.90 6.49
N LYS A 12 -7.16 -4.08 5.39
CA LYS A 12 -6.59 -4.34 4.07
C LYS A 12 -6.99 -3.24 3.11
N TYR A 13 -6.03 -2.78 2.32
CA TYR A 13 -6.25 -1.77 1.28
C TYR A 13 -5.76 -2.31 -0.05
N LEU A 14 -6.51 -2.06 -1.11
CA LEU A 14 -6.13 -2.35 -2.48
C LEU A 14 -5.99 -1.04 -3.24
N THR A 15 -4.83 -0.82 -3.84
CA THR A 15 -4.62 0.29 -4.79
C THR A 15 -4.38 -0.32 -6.16
N PHE A 16 -5.06 0.20 -7.16
CA PHE A 16 -4.92 -0.20 -8.55
C PHE A 16 -4.83 1.04 -9.43
N GLY A 17 -4.27 0.87 -10.62
CA GLY A 17 -4.10 1.93 -11.60
C GLY A 17 -4.07 1.36 -13.01
N ILE A 18 -4.20 2.24 -13.99
CA ILE A 18 -4.11 1.88 -15.40
C ILE A 18 -3.15 2.83 -16.10
N HIS A 19 -2.53 2.35 -17.18
CA HIS A 19 -1.86 3.22 -18.13
C HIS A 19 -2.86 3.80 -19.14
N SER A 20 -2.76 5.10 -19.43
CA SER A 20 -3.66 5.80 -20.34
C SER A 20 -3.04 7.12 -20.81
N ASP A 21 -3.18 7.42 -22.09
CA ASP A 21 -2.59 8.62 -22.73
C ASP A 21 -3.21 9.93 -22.24
N SER A 22 -4.40 9.88 -21.67
CA SER A 22 -5.09 11.06 -21.16
C SER A 22 -5.96 10.75 -19.94
N LEU A 23 -6.23 11.79 -19.15
CA LEU A 23 -7.20 11.73 -18.05
C LEU A 23 -8.63 11.45 -18.55
N LYS A 24 -8.98 11.95 -19.74
CA LYS A 24 -10.31 11.79 -20.35
C LYS A 24 -10.61 10.32 -20.64
N THR A 25 -9.63 9.57 -21.10
CA THR A 25 -9.73 8.13 -21.35
C THR A 25 -9.48 7.30 -20.08
N ALA A 26 -8.65 7.79 -19.15
CA ALA A 26 -8.32 7.08 -17.91
C ALA A 26 -9.51 6.98 -16.94
N ARG A 27 -10.22 8.09 -16.73
CA ARG A 27 -11.28 8.18 -15.70
C ARG A 27 -12.39 7.13 -15.89
N PRO A 28 -13.04 7.01 -17.06
CA PRO A 28 -14.11 6.03 -17.24
C PRO A 28 -13.63 4.59 -17.02
N ARG A 29 -12.41 4.28 -17.50
CA ARG A 29 -11.80 2.95 -17.34
C ARG A 29 -11.51 2.62 -15.87
N LEU A 30 -10.98 3.58 -15.10
CA LEU A 30 -10.76 3.41 -13.67
C LEU A 30 -12.06 3.19 -12.90
N ILE A 31 -13.12 3.93 -13.24
CA ILE A 31 -14.44 3.78 -12.60
C ILE A 31 -15.03 2.39 -12.87
N HIS A 32 -14.96 1.90 -14.11
CA HIS A 32 -15.40 0.55 -14.43
C HIS A 32 -14.60 -0.51 -13.67
N LEU A 33 -13.27 -0.38 -13.65
CA LEU A 33 -12.40 -1.31 -12.90
C LEU A 33 -12.71 -1.30 -11.40
N GLU A 34 -12.97 -0.13 -10.81
CA GLU A 34 -13.39 0.01 -9.42
C GLU A 34 -14.69 -0.75 -9.15
N MET A 35 -15.71 -0.56 -10.00
CA MET A 35 -16.99 -1.26 -9.89
C MET A 35 -16.82 -2.77 -9.96
N ASP A 36 -16.01 -3.27 -10.90
CA ASP A 36 -15.74 -4.69 -11.07
C ASP A 36 -15.06 -5.28 -9.82
N ILE A 37 -14.07 -4.58 -9.27
CA ILE A 37 -13.37 -4.99 -8.04
C ILE A 37 -14.34 -5.04 -6.85
N LEU A 38 -15.17 -4.01 -6.65
CA LEU A 38 -16.16 -3.97 -5.58
C LEU A 38 -17.20 -5.09 -5.72
N ASN A 39 -17.67 -5.35 -6.94
CA ASN A 39 -18.59 -6.44 -7.23
C ASN A 39 -17.97 -7.81 -6.94
N ASN A 40 -16.70 -8.01 -7.29
CA ASN A 40 -15.97 -9.24 -6.99
C ASN A 40 -15.82 -9.46 -5.48
N PHE A 41 -15.47 -8.42 -4.72
CA PHE A 41 -15.46 -8.51 -3.26
C PHE A 41 -16.83 -8.87 -2.68
N LYS A 42 -17.89 -8.22 -3.16
CA LYS A 42 -19.26 -8.52 -2.72
C LYS A 42 -19.64 -9.98 -2.99
N ARG A 43 -19.26 -10.55 -4.14
CA ARG A 43 -19.53 -11.95 -4.51
C ARG A 43 -18.89 -12.96 -3.56
N ILE A 44 -17.73 -12.64 -2.99
CA ILE A 44 -17.04 -13.49 -2.01
C ILE A 44 -17.39 -13.12 -0.55
N GLY A 45 -18.44 -12.33 -0.33
CA GLY A 45 -18.92 -11.96 1.00
C GLY A 45 -18.09 -10.87 1.70
N VAL A 46 -17.21 -10.18 0.99
CA VAL A 46 -16.40 -9.08 1.53
C VAL A 46 -17.12 -7.75 1.31
N VAL A 47 -17.29 -6.98 2.38
CA VAL A 47 -17.75 -5.60 2.31
C VAL A 47 -16.53 -4.69 2.07
N ALA A 48 -16.47 -4.10 0.88
CA ALA A 48 -15.43 -3.16 0.49
C ALA A 48 -16.05 -1.80 0.14
N ARG A 49 -15.27 -0.73 0.34
CA ARG A 49 -15.66 0.64 -0.04
C ARG A 49 -14.46 1.39 -0.61
N THR A 50 -14.73 2.34 -1.47
CA THR A 50 -13.72 3.24 -2.02
C THR A 50 -13.33 4.30 -0.99
N LEU A 51 -12.07 4.73 -1.07
CA LEU A 51 -11.50 5.78 -0.23
C LEU A 51 -11.21 7.02 -1.08
N ASN A 52 -11.63 8.19 -0.60
CA ASN A 52 -11.26 9.46 -1.21
C ASN A 52 -9.83 9.90 -0.81
N GLY A 53 -9.36 10.99 -1.40
CA GLY A 53 -8.00 11.48 -1.16
C GLY A 53 -7.71 11.83 0.32
N LYS A 54 -8.65 12.44 1.02
CA LYS A 54 -8.49 12.79 2.45
C LYS A 54 -8.44 11.54 3.33
N GLU A 55 -9.28 10.55 3.07
CA GLU A 55 -9.26 9.28 3.81
C GLU A 55 -7.94 8.53 3.60
N ARG A 56 -7.40 8.54 2.38
CA ARG A 56 -6.08 7.97 2.07
C ARG A 56 -4.95 8.67 2.82
N LEU A 57 -4.99 10.01 2.90
CA LEU A 57 -4.03 10.76 3.71
C LEU A 57 -4.16 10.42 5.21
N GLY A 58 -5.38 10.22 5.72
CA GLY A 58 -5.60 9.80 7.10
C GLY A 58 -5.01 8.43 7.42
N ILE A 59 -5.03 7.49 6.46
CA ILE A 59 -4.35 6.20 6.61
C ILE A 59 -2.83 6.39 6.66
N MET A 60 -2.26 7.21 5.77
CA MET A 60 -0.83 7.51 5.79
C MET A 60 -0.39 8.19 7.09
N HIS A 61 -1.19 9.15 7.58
CA HIS A 61 -0.97 9.77 8.90
C HIS A 61 -0.98 8.71 10.01
N SER A 62 -1.96 7.81 10.02
CA SER A 62 -2.05 6.74 11.03
C SER A 62 -0.84 5.82 11.03
N ILE A 63 -0.23 5.58 9.84
CA ILE A 63 1.01 4.81 9.70
C ILE A 63 2.20 5.56 10.32
N PHE A 64 2.27 6.88 10.19
CA PHE A 64 3.34 7.68 10.78
C PHE A 64 3.18 7.92 12.29
N HIS A 65 1.97 7.80 12.83
CA HIS A 65 1.65 8.04 14.25
C HIS A 65 1.19 6.77 14.97
N ILE A 66 1.78 5.61 14.62
CA ILE A 66 1.43 4.32 15.25
C ILE A 66 1.75 4.38 16.74
N GLY A 67 0.76 4.01 17.57
CA GLY A 67 0.89 3.98 19.02
C GLY A 67 0.59 5.32 19.69
N GLU A 68 0.24 6.34 18.91
CA GLU A 68 -0.13 7.67 19.41
C GLU A 68 -1.62 7.94 19.16
N ASP A 69 -2.24 8.79 19.98
CA ASP A 69 -3.66 9.18 19.87
C ASP A 69 -3.83 10.49 19.09
N GLU A 70 -2.91 10.79 18.17
CA GLU A 70 -2.95 12.01 17.37
C GLU A 70 -4.04 11.91 16.30
N ARG A 71 -4.94 12.90 16.30
CA ARG A 71 -6.04 12.99 15.34
C ARG A 71 -5.58 13.66 14.05
N PHE A 72 -5.92 13.04 12.91
CA PHE A 72 -5.66 13.61 11.60
C PHE A 72 -6.61 14.78 11.28
N HIS A 73 -6.05 15.98 11.13
CA HIS A 73 -6.77 17.19 10.72
C HIS A 73 -6.26 17.68 9.38
N PHE A 74 -7.15 17.73 8.38
CA PHE A 74 -6.76 18.15 7.03
C PHE A 74 -7.96 18.69 6.24
N ASP A 75 -7.72 19.77 5.50
CA ASP A 75 -8.61 20.31 4.47
C ASP A 75 -7.79 20.76 3.26
N TRP A 76 -8.29 20.45 2.05
CA TRP A 76 -7.61 20.82 0.81
C TRP A 76 -7.45 22.34 0.65
N ASN A 77 -8.37 23.13 1.21
CA ASN A 77 -8.33 24.59 1.12
C ASN A 77 -7.17 25.20 1.92
N TRP A 78 -6.59 24.47 2.88
CA TRP A 78 -5.46 24.97 3.67
C TRP A 78 -4.17 25.03 2.85
N LEU A 79 -4.04 24.25 1.77
CA LEU A 79 -2.81 24.17 0.98
C LEU A 79 -2.52 25.48 0.22
N THR A 80 -3.53 26.07 -0.41
CA THR A 80 -3.35 27.21 -1.33
C THR A 80 -2.92 28.49 -0.63
N SER A 81 -3.29 28.68 0.64
CA SER A 81 -3.02 29.91 1.40
C SER A 81 -1.82 29.84 2.33
N SER A 82 -1.37 28.63 2.70
CA SER A 82 -0.35 28.44 3.75
C SER A 82 1.06 28.14 3.21
N GLY A 83 1.19 27.79 1.94
CA GLY A 83 2.43 27.25 1.38
C GLY A 83 2.75 25.83 1.84
N LEU A 84 1.86 25.21 2.63
CA LEU A 84 2.00 23.83 3.08
C LEU A 84 1.65 22.84 1.97
N SER A 85 2.22 21.65 2.06
CA SER A 85 1.94 20.50 1.23
C SER A 85 1.17 19.43 2.01
N VAL A 86 0.60 18.46 1.32
CA VAL A 86 -0.04 17.29 1.98
C VAL A 86 0.91 16.52 2.90
N LYS A 87 2.23 16.60 2.66
CA LYS A 87 3.23 15.89 3.47
C LYS A 87 3.31 16.46 4.88
N ASP A 88 3.13 17.76 5.02
CA ASP A 88 3.21 18.47 6.31
C ASP A 88 2.06 18.09 7.25
N PHE A 89 0.96 17.55 6.72
CA PHE A 89 -0.20 17.11 7.51
C PHE A 89 -0.20 15.61 7.81
N ILE A 90 0.66 14.81 7.16
CA ILE A 90 0.72 13.35 7.40
C ILE A 90 2.00 12.94 8.11
N ALA A 91 3.09 13.69 7.92
CA ALA A 91 4.39 13.35 8.48
C ALA A 91 4.41 13.57 9.99
N HIS A 92 5.09 12.67 10.70
CA HIS A 92 5.41 12.90 12.10
C HIS A 92 6.43 14.04 12.25
N SER A 93 6.36 14.77 13.35
CA SER A 93 7.35 15.78 13.73
C SER A 93 8.78 15.26 13.96
N SER A 94 9.02 13.95 14.00
CA SER A 94 10.32 13.37 14.38
C SER A 94 10.59 12.05 13.66
N PHE A 95 11.69 12.02 12.91
CA PHE A 95 12.23 10.84 12.26
C PHE A 95 13.70 10.67 12.62
N TYR A 96 14.10 9.45 12.96
CA TYR A 96 15.49 9.09 13.20
C TYR A 96 15.85 7.80 12.46
N PHE A 97 16.89 7.88 11.63
CA PHE A 97 17.38 6.75 10.83
C PHE A 97 18.79 6.39 11.28
N LYS A 98 18.97 5.20 11.87
CA LYS A 98 20.27 4.81 12.43
C LYS A 98 21.22 4.23 11.37
N ASN A 99 20.74 3.27 10.60
CA ASN A 99 21.56 2.44 9.71
C ASN A 99 20.80 1.95 8.48
N GLY A 100 19.79 2.71 8.03
CA GLY A 100 18.96 2.39 6.86
C GLY A 100 17.96 1.24 7.07
N ARG A 101 18.25 0.26 7.94
CA ARG A 101 17.35 -0.85 8.24
C ARG A 101 16.42 -0.55 9.42
N THR A 102 16.94 0.13 10.43
CA THR A 102 16.15 0.51 11.62
C THR A 102 15.89 2.00 11.65
N PHE A 103 14.70 2.36 12.11
CA PHE A 103 14.25 3.74 12.22
C PHE A 103 13.42 3.93 13.48
N LYS A 104 13.23 5.19 13.87
CA LYS A 104 12.31 5.62 14.91
C LYS A 104 11.45 6.75 14.36
N ILE A 105 10.15 6.68 14.61
CA ILE A 105 9.17 7.73 14.30
C ILE A 105 8.46 8.06 15.60
N GLY A 106 8.53 9.31 16.06
CA GLY A 106 8.04 9.66 17.39
C GLY A 106 8.68 8.78 18.47
N ASN A 107 7.87 8.06 19.23
CA ASN A 107 8.34 7.08 20.22
C ASN A 107 8.42 5.63 19.71
N THR A 108 7.99 5.39 18.47
CA THR A 108 7.86 4.04 17.90
C THR A 108 9.14 3.63 17.16
N TYR A 109 9.68 2.47 17.52
CA TYR A 109 10.82 1.86 16.86
C TYR A 109 10.36 0.86 15.80
N GLY A 110 11.01 0.88 14.63
CA GLY A 110 10.67 0.01 13.51
C GLY A 110 11.90 -0.50 12.77
N ALA A 111 11.68 -1.54 11.98
CA ALA A 111 12.65 -2.05 11.02
C ALA A 111 11.98 -2.25 9.66
N MET A 112 12.73 -1.94 8.60
CA MET A 112 12.30 -2.11 7.22
C MET A 112 12.96 -3.34 6.61
N SER A 113 12.19 -4.13 5.89
CA SER A 113 12.69 -5.25 5.08
C SER A 113 12.08 -5.17 3.68
N LEU A 114 12.87 -5.49 2.65
CA LEU A 114 12.43 -5.54 1.27
C LEU A 114 12.62 -6.96 0.75
N LEU A 115 11.55 -7.52 0.19
CA LEU A 115 11.58 -8.80 -0.52
C LEU A 115 11.19 -8.54 -1.98
N ALA A 116 12.13 -8.74 -2.90
CA ALA A 116 11.91 -8.65 -4.33
C ALA A 116 11.85 -10.06 -4.91
N ILE A 117 10.70 -10.43 -5.48
CA ILE A 117 10.48 -11.73 -6.12
C ILE A 117 10.23 -11.49 -7.60
N THR A 118 11.10 -12.04 -8.45
CA THR A 118 10.99 -12.00 -9.92
C THR A 118 10.53 -13.35 -10.45
N ALA A 119 9.49 -13.92 -9.83
CA ALA A 119 8.92 -15.21 -10.23
C ALA A 119 7.56 -15.00 -10.89
N SER A 120 7.14 -15.94 -11.74
CA SER A 120 5.82 -15.93 -12.40
C SER A 120 4.68 -15.98 -11.38
N ASP A 121 4.92 -16.64 -10.24
CA ASP A 121 3.91 -16.94 -9.25
C ASP A 121 4.43 -16.67 -7.84
N ILE A 122 3.53 -16.23 -6.96
CA ILE A 122 3.77 -16.08 -5.53
C ILE A 122 2.99 -17.17 -4.83
N SER A 123 3.66 -17.95 -3.97
CA SER A 123 2.99 -18.98 -3.19
C SER A 123 1.98 -18.36 -2.21
N ASP A 124 0.74 -18.87 -2.22
CA ASP A 124 -0.29 -18.52 -1.25
C ASP A 124 0.17 -18.79 0.20
N GLN A 125 1.06 -19.77 0.40
CA GLN A 125 1.62 -20.07 1.71
C GLN A 125 2.44 -18.91 2.26
N LEU A 126 3.29 -18.30 1.42
CA LEU A 126 4.07 -17.12 1.80
C LEU A 126 3.16 -15.95 2.21
N LEU A 127 2.11 -15.69 1.43
CA LEU A 127 1.12 -14.66 1.74
C LEU A 127 0.39 -14.96 3.05
N SER A 128 0.00 -16.22 3.26
CA SER A 128 -0.64 -16.69 4.48
C SER A 128 0.25 -16.45 5.71
N ASP A 129 1.54 -16.79 5.61
CA ASP A 129 2.47 -16.70 6.73
C ASP A 129 2.76 -15.24 7.09
N ILE A 130 2.98 -14.38 6.09
CA ILE A 130 3.10 -12.94 6.31
C ILE A 130 1.84 -12.41 7.00
N LEU A 131 0.65 -12.79 6.53
CA LEU A 131 -0.61 -12.32 7.11
C LEU A 131 -0.92 -12.92 8.48
N LYS A 132 -0.31 -14.04 8.88
CA LYS A 132 -0.53 -14.72 10.17
C LYS A 132 0.40 -14.25 11.29
N MET A 133 1.46 -13.51 10.98
CA MET A 133 2.37 -12.98 11.99
C MET A 133 1.62 -12.20 13.10
N GLU A 134 1.88 -12.56 14.35
CA GLU A 134 1.29 -11.95 15.55
C GLU A 134 2.07 -10.70 15.97
N SER A 135 2.21 -9.74 15.05
CA SER A 135 2.93 -8.49 15.28
C SER A 135 2.24 -7.32 14.60
N SER A 136 2.39 -6.12 15.16
CA SER A 136 2.05 -4.87 14.48
C SER A 136 2.98 -4.68 13.29
N GLN A 137 2.44 -4.83 12.09
CA GLN A 137 3.22 -4.76 10.86
C GLN A 137 2.43 -4.06 9.76
N ILE A 138 3.17 -3.41 8.87
CA ILE A 138 2.65 -2.89 7.61
C ILE A 138 3.29 -3.71 6.50
N VAL A 139 2.46 -4.31 5.67
CA VAL A 139 2.89 -5.09 4.52
C VAL A 139 2.39 -4.38 3.28
N THR A 140 3.32 -3.93 2.45
CA THR A 140 3.02 -3.34 1.14
C THR A 140 3.50 -4.30 0.06
N MET A 141 2.57 -4.74 -0.79
CA MET A 141 2.89 -5.59 -1.94
C MET A 141 2.63 -4.80 -3.21
N HIS A 142 3.65 -4.71 -4.05
CA HIS A 142 3.55 -4.09 -5.37
C HIS A 142 3.67 -5.18 -6.43
N ILE A 143 2.56 -5.47 -7.11
CA ILE A 143 2.48 -6.51 -8.14
C ILE A 143 2.38 -5.81 -9.49
N GLN A 144 3.32 -6.09 -10.37
CA GLN A 144 3.26 -5.66 -11.77
C GLN A 144 3.09 -6.89 -12.64
N THR A 145 2.00 -6.93 -13.39
CA THR A 145 1.83 -7.92 -14.45
C THR A 145 2.69 -7.50 -15.64
N ILE A 146 3.67 -8.30 -16.01
CA ILE A 146 4.42 -8.11 -17.25
C ILE A 146 3.53 -8.60 -18.39
N ASP A 147 3.35 -7.78 -19.44
CA ASP A 147 2.69 -8.25 -20.67
C ASP A 147 3.46 -9.45 -21.21
N GLN A 148 2.76 -10.52 -21.55
CA GLN A 148 3.36 -11.78 -22.00
C GLN A 148 4.28 -11.57 -23.22
N ASN A 149 4.02 -10.54 -24.05
CA ASN A 149 4.86 -10.16 -25.17
C ASN A 149 6.14 -9.38 -24.75
N GLU A 150 6.08 -8.55 -23.70
CA GLU A 150 7.25 -7.84 -23.16
C GLU A 150 8.15 -8.76 -22.30
N ALA A 151 7.55 -9.79 -21.68
CA ALA A 151 8.27 -10.79 -20.89
C ALA A 151 9.32 -11.57 -21.71
N ILE A 152 9.04 -11.82 -23.00
CA ILE A 152 9.96 -12.53 -23.90
C ILE A 152 11.26 -11.73 -24.10
N TYR A 153 11.16 -10.40 -24.22
CA TYR A 153 12.34 -9.56 -24.43
C TYR A 153 13.18 -9.44 -23.15
N SER A 154 12.55 -9.16 -22.00
CA SER A 154 13.28 -8.97 -20.73
C SER A 154 14.05 -10.21 -20.26
N VAL A 155 13.50 -11.41 -20.44
CA VAL A 155 14.22 -12.67 -20.17
C VAL A 155 15.37 -12.91 -21.17
N GLY A 156 15.20 -12.46 -22.41
CA GLY A 156 16.26 -12.49 -23.43
C GLY A 156 17.48 -11.65 -23.03
N TRP A 157 17.28 -10.41 -22.59
CA TRP A 157 18.38 -9.53 -22.16
C TRP A 157 19.16 -10.08 -20.95
N MET A 158 18.48 -10.73 -20.00
CA MET A 158 19.15 -11.39 -18.87
C MET A 158 19.96 -12.64 -19.29
N LYS A 159 19.59 -13.33 -20.38
CA LYS A 159 20.35 -14.48 -20.90
C LYS A 159 21.55 -14.11 -21.76
N TYR A 160 21.54 -12.92 -22.37
CA TYR A 160 22.58 -12.50 -23.32
C TYR A 160 23.40 -11.28 -22.86
N GLY A 161 23.11 -10.71 -21.68
CA GLY A 161 23.81 -9.57 -21.09
C GLY A 161 24.90 -9.93 -20.08
N SER A 162 25.61 -11.03 -20.30
CA SER A 162 26.85 -11.36 -19.58
C SER A 162 27.90 -11.78 -20.61
N SER A 163 28.54 -10.79 -21.21
CA SER A 163 29.75 -10.92 -22.01
C SER A 163 30.61 -9.69 -21.75
#